data_AF-A0A0J5P9M6-F1
#
_entry.id   AF-A0A0J5P9M6-F1
#
_cell.length_a   1.000
_cell.length_b   1.000
_cell.length_c   1.000
_cell.angle_alpha   90.00
_cell.angle_beta   90.00
_cell.angle_gamma   90.00
#
_symmetry.space_group_name_H-M   'P 1'
#
loop_
_entity.id
_entity.type
_entity.pdbx_description
1 polymer ?
#
loop_
_entity_poly.entity_id
_entity_poly.type
_entity_poly.pdbx_seq_one_letter_code
_entity_poly.pdbx_strand_id
1 'polypeptide(L)'
;MIKKQAKEQKIQNLLEELKVLLSEVGWNKKDLAKKVVQSREESLTDTVEETEKEIKKEYQKIIKLFNRLPKNDDKLNFYISFIIRENKHLNFCKLPQLDNFDYDQKVFLNGIAEISKAFLVNNKK
;
A
#
# COMPACT_ATOMS: atom_id res chain seq x y z
N MET A 1 -7.06 24.81 6.97
CA MET A 1 -6.09 23.91 7.65
C MET A 1 -6.50 22.44 7.56
N ILE A 2 -7.77 22.09 7.80
CA ILE A 2 -8.30 20.71 7.81
C ILE A 2 -7.94 19.88 6.54
N LYS A 3 -8.09 20.46 5.34
CA LYS A 3 -7.78 19.76 4.07
C LYS A 3 -6.31 19.34 3.93
N LYS A 4 -5.38 20.08 4.54
CA LYS A 4 -3.94 19.79 4.48
C LYS A 4 -3.57 18.62 5.38
N GLN A 5 -4.09 18.61 6.61
CA GLN A 5 -3.92 17.50 7.55
C GLN A 5 -4.52 16.20 7.01
N ALA A 6 -5.73 16.24 6.43
CA ALA A 6 -6.35 15.06 5.83
C ALA A 6 -5.49 14.47 4.68
N LYS A 7 -4.86 15.33 3.87
CA LYS A 7 -3.96 14.90 2.80
C LYS A 7 -2.67 14.27 3.33
N GLU A 8 -2.06 14.87 4.35
CA GLU A 8 -0.87 14.32 5.01
C GLU A 8 -1.16 12.95 5.64
N GLN A 9 -2.29 12.82 6.34
CA GLN A 9 -2.75 11.56 6.92
C GLN A 9 -2.97 10.48 5.84
N LYS A 10 -3.64 10.82 4.73
CA LYS A 10 -3.83 9.89 3.60
C LYS A 10 -2.50 9.36 3.08
N ILE A 11 -1.52 10.24 2.87
CA ILE A 11 -0.19 9.87 2.35
C ILE A 11 0.54 8.97 3.35
N GLN A 12 0.41 9.24 4.64
CA GLN A 12 1.01 8.42 5.69
C GLN A 12 0.39 7.02 5.74
N ASN A 13 -0.95 6.93 5.64
CA ASN A 13 -1.65 5.65 5.57
C ASN A 13 -1.20 4.81 4.36
N LEU A 14 -1.08 5.43 3.18
CA LEU A 14 -0.58 4.75 1.98
C LEU A 14 0.88 4.28 2.13
N LEU A 15 1.70 5.03 2.86
CA LEU A 15 3.09 4.64 3.11
C LEU A 15 3.19 3.45 4.06
N GLU A 16 2.32 3.38 5.07
CA GLU A 16 2.18 2.18 5.91
C GLU A 16 1.64 0.99 5.12
N GLU A 17 0.62 1.20 4.28
CA GLU A 17 0.10 0.15 3.40
C GLU A 17 1.19 -0.42 2.49
N LEU A 18 2.01 0.44 1.88
CA LEU A 18 3.14 0.00 1.07
C LEU A 18 4.17 -0.81 1.87
N LYS A 19 4.45 -0.45 3.13
CA LYS A 19 5.35 -1.23 4.02
C LYS A 19 4.77 -2.61 4.30
N VAL A 20 3.48 -2.67 4.62
CA VAL A 20 2.78 -3.92 4.92
C VAL A 20 2.79 -4.84 3.70
N LEU A 21 2.42 -4.32 2.53
CA LEU A 21 2.44 -5.08 1.28
C LEU A 21 3.82 -5.64 0.96
N LEU A 22 4.89 -4.84 1.11
CA LEU A 22 6.26 -5.32 0.93
C LEU A 22 6.61 -6.46 1.88
N SER A 23 6.20 -6.36 3.15
CA SER A 23 6.41 -7.44 4.13
C SER A 23 5.64 -8.71 3.74
N GLU A 24 4.41 -8.57 3.25
CA GLU A 24 3.55 -9.72 2.90
C GLU A 24 4.06 -10.49 1.69
N VAL A 25 4.59 -9.78 0.69
CA VAL A 25 5.18 -10.42 -0.49
C VAL A 25 6.65 -10.82 -0.28
N GLY A 26 7.22 -10.54 0.91
CA GLY A 26 8.61 -10.84 1.25
C GLY A 26 9.63 -10.02 0.45
N TRP A 27 9.26 -8.83 -0.02
CA TRP A 27 10.14 -7.97 -0.82
C TRP A 27 10.74 -6.85 0.02
N ASN A 28 12.03 -6.61 -0.16
CA ASN A 28 12.65 -5.39 0.33
C ASN A 28 12.58 -4.27 -0.74
N LYS A 29 13.02 -3.06 -0.39
CA LYS A 29 13.03 -1.89 -1.30
C LYS A 29 13.85 -2.13 -2.57
N LYS A 30 14.92 -2.93 -2.51
CA LYS A 30 15.78 -3.28 -3.65
C LYS A 30 15.08 -4.27 -4.57
N ASP A 31 14.36 -5.24 -4.01
CA ASP A 31 13.56 -6.20 -4.78
C ASP A 31 12.44 -5.49 -5.54
N LEU A 32 11.74 -4.56 -4.88
CA LEU A 32 10.73 -3.72 -5.53
C LEU A 32 11.33 -2.93 -6.70
N ALA A 33 12.49 -2.28 -6.51
CA ALA A 33 13.17 -1.56 -7.58
C ALA A 33 13.50 -2.46 -8.77
N LYS A 34 14.02 -3.66 -8.49
CA LYS A 34 14.36 -4.65 -9.51
C LYS A 34 13.12 -5.10 -10.29
N LYS A 35 12.05 -5.49 -9.60
CA LYS A 35 10.79 -5.93 -10.22
C LYS A 35 10.13 -4.84 -11.05
N VAL A 36 10.15 -3.60 -10.57
CA VAL A 36 9.61 -2.46 -11.31
C VAL A 36 10.38 -2.23 -12.60
N VAL A 37 11.72 -2.27 -12.57
CA VAL A 37 12.53 -2.11 -13.80
C VAL A 37 12.33 -3.30 -14.74
N GLN A 38 12.31 -4.52 -14.23
CA GLN A 38 12.04 -5.72 -15.03
C GLN A 38 10.67 -5.68 -15.72
N SER A 39 9.65 -5.15 -15.05
CA SER A 39 8.31 -5.00 -15.66
C SER A 39 8.26 -3.95 -16.79
N ARG A 40 9.26 -3.09 -16.89
CA ARG A 40 9.42 -2.10 -17.97
C ARG A 40 10.21 -2.67 -19.15
N GLU A 41 10.80 -3.87 -19.04
CA GLU A 41 11.70 -4.48 -20.04
C GLU A 41 11.02 -4.86 -21.37
N GLU A 42 9.69 -4.75 -21.52
CA GLU A 42 9.09 -4.66 -22.86
C GLU A 42 9.55 -3.40 -23.62
N SER A 43 10.15 -2.44 -22.92
CA SER A 43 10.81 -1.25 -23.46
C SER A 43 12.20 -1.04 -22.82
N LEU A 44 13.26 -1.30 -23.59
CA LEU A 44 14.60 -0.70 -23.47
C LEU A 44 15.54 -1.28 -22.38
N THR A 45 16.53 -2.08 -22.80
CA THR A 45 17.97 -1.70 -22.86
C THR A 45 18.82 -2.91 -23.24
N ASP A 46 19.70 -2.79 -24.24
CA ASP A 46 20.44 -3.92 -24.84
C ASP A 46 21.58 -4.46 -23.95
N THR A 47 21.83 -3.85 -22.79
CA THR A 47 22.98 -4.21 -21.92
C THR A 47 22.64 -4.27 -20.44
N VAL A 48 23.25 -5.26 -19.75
CA VAL A 48 23.11 -5.49 -18.30
C VAL A 48 23.48 -4.25 -17.47
N GLU A 49 24.47 -3.48 -17.92
CA GLU A 49 24.97 -2.29 -17.22
C GLU A 49 23.93 -1.15 -17.16
N GLU A 50 23.12 -1.00 -18.20
CA GLU A 50 22.04 -0.01 -18.24
C GLU A 50 20.88 -0.41 -17.33
N THR A 51 20.51 -1.70 -17.34
CA THR A 51 19.50 -2.25 -16.42
C THR A 51 19.90 -2.01 -14.96
N GLU A 52 21.16 -2.27 -14.60
CA GLU A 52 21.65 -2.01 -13.24
C GLU A 52 21.61 -0.52 -12.85
N LYS A 53 21.94 0.38 -13.79
CA LYS A 53 21.81 1.84 -13.58
C LYS A 53 20.36 2.23 -13.33
N GLU A 54 19.41 1.69 -14.07
CA GLU A 54 17.98 1.96 -13.87
C GLU A 54 17.46 1.39 -12.55
N ILE A 55 17.86 0.16 -12.17
CA ILE A 55 17.52 -0.42 -10.86
C ILE A 55 18.03 0.48 -9.73
N LYS A 56 19.27 0.96 -9.83
CA LYS A 56 19.86 1.86 -8.83
C LYS A 56 19.11 3.19 -8.75
N LYS A 57 18.72 3.77 -9.89
CA LYS A 57 17.91 5.00 -9.93
C LYS A 57 16.55 4.79 -9.29
N GLU A 58 15.86 3.71 -9.62
CA GLU A 58 14.53 3.39 -9.08
C GLU A 58 14.60 3.12 -7.57
N TYR A 59 15.62 2.39 -7.12
CA TYR A 59 15.88 2.15 -5.69
C TYR A 59 16.06 3.46 -4.90
N GLN A 60 16.79 4.42 -5.45
CA GLN A 60 16.94 5.75 -4.83
C GLN A 60 15.61 6.52 -4.75
N LYS A 61 14.71 6.37 -5.74
CA LYS A 61 13.37 6.96 -5.66
C LYS A 61 12.56 6.34 -4.53
N ILE A 62 12.61 5.02 -4.39
CA ILE A 62 11.92 4.28 -3.33
C ILE A 62 12.47 4.67 -1.95
N ILE A 63 13.80 4.71 -1.77
CA ILE A 63 14.40 5.17 -0.49
C ILE A 63 13.88 6.56 -0.10
N LYS A 64 13.93 7.52 -1.04
CA LYS A 64 13.47 8.88 -0.79
C LYS A 64 12.01 8.94 -0.38
N LEU A 65 11.18 8.08 -0.97
CA LEU A 65 9.75 7.99 -0.69
C LEU A 65 9.48 7.50 0.75
N PHE A 66 10.29 6.57 1.27
CA PHE A 66 10.14 6.08 2.64
C PHE A 66 10.75 7.01 3.70
N ASN A 67 11.77 7.78 3.34
CA ASN A 67 12.47 8.66 4.28
C ASN A 67 11.82 10.04 4.41
N ARG A 68 11.03 10.47 3.41
CA ARG A 68 10.40 11.79 3.38
C ARG A 68 8.97 11.66 2.89
N LEU A 69 8.03 12.25 3.63
CA LEU A 69 6.63 12.27 3.25
C LEU A 69 6.50 12.92 1.86
N PRO A 70 5.99 12.20 0.84
CA PRO A 70 5.87 12.77 -0.49
C PRO A 70 4.77 13.85 -0.52
N LYS A 71 4.87 14.80 -1.46
CA LYS A 71 3.85 15.86 -1.64
C LYS A 71 2.57 15.35 -2.33
N ASN A 72 2.66 14.19 -2.97
CA ASN A 72 1.59 13.60 -3.77
C ASN A 72 1.57 12.08 -3.59
N ASP A 73 0.38 11.48 -3.71
CA ASP A 73 0.13 10.05 -3.54
C ASP A 73 0.35 9.22 -4.81
N ASP A 74 0.42 9.82 -6.00
CA ASP A 74 0.60 9.10 -7.28
C ASP A 74 1.69 8.02 -7.26
N LYS A 75 2.88 8.33 -6.69
CA LYS A 75 3.99 7.38 -6.63
C LYS A 75 3.71 6.22 -5.67
N LEU A 76 3.08 6.51 -4.53
CA LEU A 76 2.67 5.50 -3.57
C LEU A 76 1.65 4.55 -4.21
N ASN A 77 0.62 5.13 -4.82
CA ASN A 77 -0.43 4.39 -5.52
C ASN A 77 0.15 3.52 -6.65
N PHE A 78 1.13 4.04 -7.40
CA PHE A 78 1.83 3.27 -8.42
C PHE A 78 2.50 2.01 -7.82
N TYR A 79 3.33 2.16 -6.77
CA TYR A 79 4.03 1.01 -6.19
C TYR A 79 3.09 0.02 -5.50
N ILE A 80 2.05 0.51 -4.82
CA ILE A 80 1.01 -0.35 -4.21
C ILE A 80 0.32 -1.17 -5.31
N SER A 81 -0.18 -0.49 -6.35
CA SER A 81 -0.87 -1.16 -7.47
C SER A 81 0.05 -2.14 -8.18
N PHE A 82 1.33 -1.80 -8.32
CA PHE A 82 2.34 -2.67 -8.90
C PHE A 82 2.51 -3.97 -8.09
N ILE A 83 2.71 -3.87 -6.77
CA ILE A 83 2.85 -5.05 -5.90
C ILE A 83 1.61 -5.94 -5.98
N ILE A 84 0.41 -5.35 -5.92
CA ILE A 84 -0.85 -6.09 -6.02
C ILE A 84 -0.95 -6.80 -7.38
N ARG A 85 -0.61 -6.11 -8.47
CA ARG A 85 -0.68 -6.67 -9.84
C ARG A 85 0.29 -7.82 -10.06
N GLU A 86 1.50 -7.73 -9.53
CA GLU A 86 2.51 -8.79 -9.65
C GLU A 86 2.19 -10.01 -8.77
N ASN A 87 1.39 -9.82 -7.71
CA ASN A 87 1.12 -10.85 -6.72
C ASN A 87 -0.38 -11.18 -6.62
N LYS A 88 -1.13 -11.12 -7.73
CA LYS A 88 -2.59 -11.37 -7.78
C LYS A 88 -3.07 -12.67 -7.13
N HIS A 89 -2.17 -13.64 -6.96
CA HIS A 89 -2.45 -14.92 -6.31
C HIS A 89 -2.59 -14.78 -4.77
N LEU A 90 -2.13 -13.67 -4.19
CA LEU A 90 -2.30 -13.35 -2.79
C LEU A 90 -3.61 -12.58 -2.56
N ASN A 91 -4.29 -12.92 -1.47
CA ASN A 91 -5.52 -12.23 -1.10
C ASN A 91 -5.19 -10.93 -0.35
N PHE A 92 -5.06 -9.83 -1.10
CA PHE A 92 -4.80 -8.50 -0.56
C PHE A 92 -6.06 -7.79 -0.05
N CYS A 93 -7.26 -8.28 -0.37
CA CYS A 93 -8.50 -7.77 0.21
C CYS A 93 -8.59 -8.24 1.67
N LYS A 94 -8.04 -7.42 2.57
CA LYS A 94 -8.09 -7.64 4.01
C LYS A 94 -9.18 -6.81 4.62
N LEU A 95 -9.83 -7.38 5.63
CA LEU A 95 -10.69 -6.60 6.51
C LEU A 95 -9.83 -5.51 7.16
N PRO A 96 -10.31 -4.27 7.23
CA PRO A 96 -9.54 -3.18 7.79
C PRO A 96 -9.28 -3.50 9.28
N GLN A 97 -8.02 -3.41 9.69
CA GLN A 97 -7.66 -3.60 11.09
C GLN A 97 -8.24 -2.46 11.91
N LEU A 98 -8.95 -2.80 12.98
CA LEU A 98 -9.65 -1.83 13.82
C LEU A 98 -8.71 -0.74 14.33
N ASP A 99 -7.44 -1.06 14.58
CA ASP A 99 -6.44 -0.15 15.11
C ASP A 99 -6.26 1.14 14.28
N ASN A 100 -6.53 1.08 12.97
CA ASN A 100 -6.38 2.21 12.04
C ASN A 100 -7.56 3.19 12.00
N PHE A 101 -8.65 2.88 12.68
CA PHE A 101 -9.80 3.76 12.79
C PHE A 101 -9.65 4.73 13.98
N ASP A 102 -10.14 5.95 13.82
CA ASP A 102 -10.25 6.87 14.95
C ASP A 102 -11.28 6.38 15.97
N TYR A 103 -11.33 7.01 17.14
CA TYR A 103 -12.21 6.58 18.23
C TYR A 103 -13.69 6.59 17.81
N ASP A 104 -14.13 7.63 17.13
CA ASP A 104 -15.53 7.79 16.73
C ASP A 104 -15.93 6.75 15.66
N GLN A 105 -15.04 6.46 14.72
CA GLN A 105 -15.21 5.41 13.71
C GLN A 105 -15.26 4.02 14.34
N LYS A 106 -14.42 3.74 15.34
CA LYS A 106 -14.45 2.46 16.09
C LYS A 106 -15.78 2.29 16.81
N VAL A 107 -16.25 3.32 17.50
CA VAL A 107 -17.55 3.30 18.19
C VAL A 107 -18.69 3.05 17.21
N PHE A 108 -18.69 3.74 16.07
CA PHE A 108 -19.70 3.55 15.03
C PHE A 108 -19.72 2.12 14.45
N LEU A 109 -18.55 1.59 14.10
CA LEU A 109 -18.42 0.22 13.57
C LEU A 109 -18.84 -0.84 14.59
N ASN A 110 -18.51 -0.65 15.86
CA ASN A 110 -18.95 -1.54 16.94
C ASN A 110 -20.48 -1.50 17.10
N GLY A 111 -21.09 -0.32 17.02
CA GLY A 111 -22.56 -0.19 17.05
C GLY A 111 -23.23 -0.96 15.91
N ILE A 112 -22.71 -0.86 14.68
CA ILE A 112 -23.21 -1.65 13.55
C ILE A 112 -23.07 -3.16 13.80
N ALA A 113 -21.94 -3.59 14.35
CA ALA A 113 -21.68 -4.99 14.65
C ALA A 113 -22.64 -5.55 15.70
N GLU A 114 -22.97 -4.77 16.74
CA GLU A 114 -23.93 -5.14 17.77
C GLU A 114 -25.36 -5.28 17.20
N ILE A 115 -25.81 -4.30 16.41
CA ILE A 115 -27.13 -4.34 15.75
C ILE A 115 -27.23 -5.57 14.84
N SER A 116 -26.19 -5.84 14.05
CA SER A 116 -26.17 -6.98 13.12
C SER A 116 -26.22 -8.32 13.86
N LYS A 117 -25.49 -8.45 14.98
CA LYS A 117 -25.54 -9.65 15.84
C LYS A 117 -26.93 -9.87 16.42
N ALA A 118 -27.55 -8.82 16.97
CA ALA A 118 -28.89 -8.91 17.54
C ALA A 118 -29.93 -9.35 16.49
N PHE A 119 -29.84 -8.82 15.28
CA PHE A 119 -30.72 -9.19 14.16
C PHE A 119 -30.55 -10.66 13.73
N LEU A 120 -29.30 -11.15 13.63
CA LEU A 120 -29.01 -12.53 13.25
C LEU A 120 -29.39 -13.56 14.31
N VAL A 121 -29.31 -13.20 15.60
CA VAL A 121 -29.77 -14.07 16.70
C VAL A 121 -31.30 -14.19 16.69
N ASN A 122 -32.01 -13.09 16.41
CA ASN A 122 -33.47 -13.09 16.38
C ASN A 122 -34.09 -13.81 15.17
N ASN A 123 -33.36 -13.91 14.04
CA ASN A 123 -33.83 -14.61 12.83
C ASN A 123 -33.45 -16.10 12.75
N LYS A 124 -32.91 -16.69 13.84
CA LYS A 124 -32.63 -18.14 13.93
C LYS A 124 -33.78 -18.96 14.54
N LYS A 125 -34.99 -18.40 14.63
CA LYS A 125 -36.21 -19.09 15.07
C LYS A 125 -37.10 -19.44 13.89
#